data_AF-A0A923ID89-F1
#
_entry.id   AF-A0A923ID89-F1
#
_cell.length_a   1.000
_cell.length_b   1.000
_cell.length_c   1.000
_cell.angle_alpha   90.00
_cell.angle_beta   90.00
_cell.angle_gamma   90.00
#
_symmetry.space_group_name_H-M   'P 1'
#
loop_
_entity.id
_entity.type
_entity.pdbx_description
1 polymer ?
#
loop_
_entity_poly.entity_id
_entity_poly.type
_entity_poly.pdbx_seq_one_letter_code
_entity_poly.pdbx_strand_id
1 'polypeptide(L)'
;MALRGGEGRRIVLAMGSTPRRRQADAHGRITGGRAVSNVSQRREPTHGGDILTLGFATTVAMWAVGYFGRLPGVQAPVWVLMPLMFGLLIHGGRLAGRWTGRGWRGGLWVGLLASTLNLLVLGSLLAAGDAPNRVVPSALLWVPGSLLMGAFFSAMGAVENGRRTAKPPFAWPAAFAFVAAGATLLLLAAGGVVTGQQAGLAVVDWPNSFGSNMFLYPLSRMTGGVFYEHAHRLLGSLVGLTTLVLAVFLWRTDERRGVKLLAGAALLLVIVQGVLGGLRVTGRFTGSMDPAHTAPNLTLAIVHGVTGQVFLGVLIALAAMSTRGWRAARPKIFADARTDALLSRAVVIVVIVQLVLGAILRHMSHGLLLHITMAVAVAVVGLLAGLRAWGEHPDVPRLQSLGRALMILMGLQICLGLAALWATGLTAAAGTPAVADVILTTLHQSTGAVILACSVLLALWNSRLLRAAA
;
A
#
# COMPACT_ATOMS: atom_id res chain seq x y z
N MET A 1 -32.93 -15.36 -74.69
CA MET A 1 -33.62 -16.66 -74.53
C MET A 1 -33.75 -16.92 -73.04
N ALA A 2 -34.97 -17.25 -72.59
CA ALA A 2 -35.45 -17.51 -71.22
C ALA A 2 -35.74 -16.32 -70.28
N LEU A 3 -37.04 -16.20 -70.00
CA LEU A 3 -37.80 -15.31 -69.10
C LEU A 3 -38.16 -16.03 -67.79
N ARG A 4 -38.74 -15.24 -66.85
CA ARG A 4 -39.59 -15.56 -65.67
C ARG A 4 -38.83 -15.63 -64.34
N GLY A 5 -39.27 -15.01 -63.24
CA GLY A 5 -40.50 -14.28 -62.89
C GLY A 5 -40.74 -14.43 -61.38
N GLY A 6 -41.36 -13.44 -60.71
CA GLY A 6 -41.85 -13.61 -59.34
C GLY A 6 -41.89 -12.32 -58.50
N GLU A 7 -43.10 -11.80 -58.30
CA GLU A 7 -43.49 -10.60 -57.57
C GLU A 7 -43.30 -10.67 -56.04
N GLY A 8 -43.20 -9.50 -55.40
CA GLY A 8 -43.30 -9.36 -53.94
C GLY A 8 -43.27 -7.90 -53.47
N ARG A 9 -44.37 -7.16 -53.71
CA ARG A 9 -44.61 -5.79 -53.21
C ARG A 9 -44.63 -5.73 -51.66
N ARG A 10 -44.04 -4.67 -51.09
CA ARG A 10 -44.76 -3.64 -50.29
C ARG A 10 -43.84 -2.47 -49.93
N ILE A 11 -44.04 -1.38 -50.65
CA ILE A 11 -43.66 -0.01 -50.27
C ILE A 11 -44.78 0.50 -49.35
N VAL A 12 -44.43 1.02 -48.18
CA VAL A 12 -45.31 1.91 -47.40
C VAL A 12 -44.57 3.24 -47.26
N LEU A 13 -44.92 4.16 -48.15
CA LEU A 13 -44.77 5.59 -47.98
C LEU A 13 -45.86 6.06 -47.01
N ALA A 14 -45.47 6.75 -45.94
CA ALA A 14 -46.34 7.65 -45.20
C ALA A 14 -45.69 9.03 -45.18
N MET A 15 -46.07 9.86 -46.16
CA MET A 15 -45.97 11.31 -46.08
C MET A 15 -46.86 11.82 -44.95
N GLY A 16 -46.44 12.89 -44.27
CA GLY A 16 -47.30 13.58 -43.31
C GLY A 16 -46.59 14.54 -42.38
N SER A 17 -45.80 15.47 -42.92
CA SER A 17 -45.37 16.66 -42.18
C SER A 17 -46.59 17.57 -41.95
N THR A 18 -47.14 17.55 -40.74
CA THR A 18 -48.06 18.59 -40.26
C THR A 18 -47.31 19.56 -39.35
N PRO A 19 -47.39 20.88 -39.58
CA PRO A 19 -46.80 21.86 -38.68
C PRO A 19 -47.67 21.95 -37.43
N ARG A 20 -47.12 21.62 -36.25
CA ARG A 20 -47.79 21.92 -34.98
C ARG A 20 -47.91 23.43 -34.83
N ARG A 21 -49.11 23.94 -35.04
CA ARG A 21 -49.54 25.28 -34.62
C ARG A 21 -49.12 25.50 -33.16
N ARG A 22 -48.30 26.53 -32.92
CA ARG A 22 -48.19 27.14 -31.60
C ARG A 22 -49.48 27.90 -31.37
N GLN A 23 -50.34 27.38 -30.50
CA GLN A 23 -51.42 28.16 -29.91
C GLN A 23 -50.81 28.96 -28.77
N ALA A 24 -50.79 30.29 -28.93
CA ALA A 24 -50.45 31.21 -27.87
C ALA A 24 -51.74 31.51 -27.10
N ASP A 25 -51.79 31.15 -25.82
CA ASP A 25 -52.82 31.68 -24.93
C ASP A 25 -52.53 33.17 -24.66
N ALA A 26 -53.60 33.95 -24.50
CA ALA A 26 -53.60 35.41 -24.46
C ALA A 26 -52.81 36.06 -23.30
N HIS A 27 -52.05 35.31 -22.49
CA HIS A 27 -51.29 35.78 -21.33
C HIS A 27 -49.84 35.26 -21.27
N GLY A 28 -49.11 35.31 -22.38
CA GLY A 28 -47.65 35.56 -22.41
C GLY A 28 -46.73 34.79 -21.42
N ARG A 29 -47.02 33.54 -21.05
CA ARG A 29 -46.11 32.71 -20.22
C ARG A 29 -45.65 31.46 -20.96
N ILE A 30 -44.36 31.44 -21.29
CA ILE A 30 -43.64 30.26 -21.77
C ILE A 30 -43.35 29.37 -20.54
N THR A 31 -44.14 28.32 -20.33
CA THR A 31 -43.81 27.26 -19.36
C THR A 31 -42.78 26.31 -19.98
N GLY A 32 -41.51 26.57 -19.70
CA GLY A 32 -40.41 25.67 -20.05
C GLY A 32 -40.49 24.38 -19.23
N GLY A 33 -41.15 23.36 -19.76
CA GLY A 33 -41.10 22.00 -19.24
C GLY A 33 -39.66 21.50 -19.27
N ARG A 34 -39.02 21.39 -18.10
CA ARG A 34 -37.75 20.70 -17.92
C ARG A 34 -37.96 19.23 -18.29
N ALA A 35 -37.58 18.87 -19.51
CA ALA A 35 -37.33 17.48 -19.85
C ALA A 35 -36.19 17.00 -18.96
N VAL A 36 -36.53 16.36 -17.84
CA VAL A 36 -35.59 15.59 -17.04
C VAL A 36 -35.20 14.41 -17.94
N SER A 37 -34.09 14.59 -18.65
CA SER A 37 -33.41 13.47 -19.27
C SER A 37 -33.03 12.51 -18.15
N ASN A 38 -33.82 11.45 -18.01
CA ASN A 38 -33.43 10.23 -17.30
C ASN A 38 -32.25 9.62 -18.09
N VAL A 39 -31.10 10.27 -18.05
CA VAL A 39 -29.83 9.57 -18.17
C VAL A 39 -29.80 8.70 -16.92
N SER A 40 -30.31 7.48 -17.07
CA SER A 40 -30.00 6.41 -16.15
C SER A 40 -28.49 6.45 -15.98
N GLN A 41 -28.03 6.98 -14.84
CA GLN A 41 -26.68 6.79 -14.39
C GLN A 41 -26.57 5.27 -14.20
N ARG A 42 -26.18 4.57 -15.28
CA ARG A 42 -25.73 3.20 -15.19
C ARG A 42 -24.69 3.22 -14.08
N ARG A 43 -25.05 2.68 -12.92
CA ARG A 43 -24.08 2.34 -11.89
C ARG A 43 -23.06 1.49 -12.63
N GLU A 44 -21.89 2.04 -12.90
CA GLU A 44 -20.77 1.20 -13.33
C GLU A 44 -20.70 0.08 -12.29
N PRO A 45 -20.82 -1.20 -12.70
CA PRO A 45 -20.74 -2.29 -11.76
C PRO A 45 -19.38 -2.17 -11.06
N THR A 46 -19.40 -1.91 -9.75
CA THR A 46 -18.18 -1.94 -8.95
C THR A 46 -17.72 -3.38 -8.93
N HIS A 47 -16.85 -3.74 -9.88
CA HIS A 47 -16.27 -5.06 -10.05
C HIS A 47 -15.40 -5.41 -8.85
N GLY A 48 -16.00 -5.81 -7.71
CA GLY A 48 -15.36 -6.34 -6.50
C GLY A 48 -14.30 -5.47 -5.79
N GLY A 49 -13.83 -4.38 -6.40
CA GLY A 49 -12.68 -3.60 -5.94
C GLY A 49 -12.90 -2.93 -4.59
N ASP A 50 -14.15 -2.67 -4.24
CA ASP A 50 -14.54 -2.15 -2.94
C ASP A 50 -14.39 -3.19 -1.82
N ILE A 51 -14.88 -4.40 -2.05
CA ILE A 51 -14.67 -5.54 -1.14
C ILE A 51 -13.18 -5.86 -1.01
N LEU A 52 -12.45 -5.92 -2.13
CA LEU A 52 -11.00 -6.15 -2.13
C LEU A 52 -10.28 -5.11 -1.27
N THR A 53 -10.49 -3.83 -1.56
CA THR A 53 -9.82 -2.74 -0.85
C THR A 53 -10.10 -2.79 0.65
N LEU A 54 -11.37 -2.92 1.03
CA LEU A 54 -11.77 -2.91 2.45
C LEU A 54 -11.32 -4.17 3.18
N GLY A 55 -11.43 -5.35 2.56
CA GLY A 55 -10.97 -6.61 3.14
C GLY A 55 -9.46 -6.60 3.41
N PHE A 56 -8.65 -6.21 2.42
CA PHE A 56 -7.21 -6.06 2.62
C PHE A 56 -6.87 -4.97 3.64
N ALA A 57 -7.56 -3.82 3.63
CA ALA A 57 -7.34 -2.76 4.61
C ALA A 57 -7.62 -3.24 6.04
N THR A 58 -8.72 -3.97 6.24
CA THR A 58 -9.07 -4.57 7.54
C THR A 58 -8.01 -5.58 7.97
N THR A 59 -7.55 -6.47 7.08
CA THR A 59 -6.46 -7.41 7.37
C THR A 59 -5.18 -6.69 7.78
N VAL A 60 -4.74 -5.68 7.00
CA VAL A 60 -3.52 -4.92 7.30
C VAL A 60 -3.62 -4.24 8.67
N ALA A 61 -4.77 -3.66 9.01
CA ALA A 61 -5.01 -3.07 10.32
C ALA A 61 -4.94 -4.12 11.45
N MET A 62 -5.54 -5.30 11.24
CA MET A 62 -5.48 -6.40 12.21
C MET A 62 -4.04 -6.88 12.41
N TRP A 63 -3.26 -7.02 11.34
CA TRP A 63 -1.86 -7.43 11.42
C TRP A 63 -0.99 -6.37 12.07
N ALA A 64 -1.25 -5.08 11.84
CA ALA A 64 -0.57 -4.00 12.54
C ALA A 64 -0.80 -4.11 14.06
N VAL A 65 -2.07 -4.21 14.49
CA VAL A 65 -2.41 -4.34 15.91
C VAL A 65 -1.84 -5.63 16.50
N GLY A 66 -1.90 -6.74 15.77
CA GLY A 66 -1.33 -8.02 16.18
C GLY A 66 0.19 -7.96 16.34
N TYR A 67 0.89 -7.37 15.36
CA TYR A 67 2.34 -7.19 15.38
C TYR A 67 2.79 -6.36 16.58
N PHE A 68 2.26 -5.14 16.73
CA PHE A 68 2.64 -4.26 17.84
C PHE A 68 2.24 -4.82 19.20
N GLY A 69 1.05 -5.42 19.29
CA GLY A 69 0.58 -6.07 20.50
C GLY A 69 1.40 -7.29 20.92
N ARG A 70 2.10 -7.95 19.99
CA ARG A 70 2.91 -9.15 20.27
C ARG A 70 4.42 -8.90 20.26
N LEU A 71 4.87 -7.65 20.13
CA LEU A 71 6.28 -7.31 20.27
C LEU A 71 6.83 -7.87 21.60
N PRO A 72 8.03 -8.49 21.61
CA PRO A 72 8.77 -8.79 22.82
C PRO A 72 9.00 -7.49 23.60
N GLY A 73 8.33 -7.34 24.75
CA GLY A 73 8.25 -6.11 25.55
C GLY A 73 6.84 -5.54 25.70
N VAL A 74 5.91 -5.88 24.80
CA VAL A 74 4.48 -5.52 24.91
C VAL A 74 3.64 -6.71 25.34
N GLN A 75 3.73 -7.82 24.59
CA GLN A 75 3.03 -9.09 24.86
C GLN A 75 1.58 -8.93 25.38
N ALA A 76 0.80 -8.08 24.72
CA ALA A 76 -0.57 -7.76 25.11
C ALA A 76 -1.40 -9.04 25.28
N PRO A 77 -2.17 -9.15 26.38
CA PRO A 77 -2.92 -10.36 26.66
C PRO A 77 -4.07 -10.53 25.66
N VAL A 78 -4.50 -11.79 25.49
CA VAL A 78 -5.54 -12.15 24.50
C VAL A 78 -6.84 -11.39 24.71
N TRP A 79 -7.22 -11.12 25.97
CA TRP A 79 -8.43 -10.36 26.31
C TRP A 79 -8.37 -8.88 25.90
N VAL A 80 -7.19 -8.32 25.62
CA VAL A 80 -7.03 -6.98 25.00
C VAL A 80 -7.06 -7.11 23.48
N LEU A 81 -6.27 -8.03 22.92
CA LEU A 81 -6.14 -8.15 21.47
C LEU A 81 -7.43 -8.61 20.80
N MET A 82 -8.18 -9.53 21.41
CA MET A 82 -9.37 -10.08 20.79
C MET A 82 -10.48 -9.04 20.56
N PRO A 83 -10.87 -8.23 21.56
CA PRO A 83 -11.81 -7.12 21.34
C PRO A 83 -11.33 -6.13 20.27
N LEU A 84 -10.02 -5.83 20.21
CA LEU A 84 -9.46 -4.96 19.17
C LEU A 84 -9.63 -5.58 17.77
N MET A 85 -9.35 -6.88 17.61
CA MET A 85 -9.54 -7.60 16.34
C MET A 85 -11.01 -7.59 15.90
N PHE A 86 -11.95 -7.87 16.81
CA PHE A 86 -13.38 -7.82 16.50
C PHE A 86 -13.84 -6.39 16.22
N GLY A 87 -13.32 -5.40 16.95
CA GLY A 87 -13.57 -3.98 16.70
C GLY A 87 -13.13 -3.55 15.30
N LEU A 88 -11.97 -4.03 14.82
CA LEU A 88 -11.49 -3.78 13.46
C LEU A 88 -12.37 -4.45 12.39
N LEU A 89 -12.85 -5.66 12.63
CA LEU A 89 -13.82 -6.33 11.74
C LEU A 89 -15.14 -5.56 11.67
N ILE A 90 -15.70 -5.15 12.82
CA ILE A 90 -16.90 -4.30 12.88
C ILE A 90 -16.65 -2.97 12.15
N HIS A 91 -15.48 -2.35 12.33
CA HIS A 91 -15.13 -1.12 11.65
C HIS A 91 -15.03 -1.29 10.13
N GLY A 92 -14.37 -2.36 9.66
CA GLY A 92 -14.34 -2.74 8.24
C GLY A 92 -15.75 -2.91 7.68
N GLY A 93 -16.62 -3.59 8.43
CA GLY A 93 -18.04 -3.71 8.17
C GLY A 93 -18.76 -2.37 8.04
N ARG A 94 -18.56 -1.45 9.00
CA ARG A 94 -19.12 -0.10 8.96
C ARG A 94 -18.71 0.66 7.70
N LEU A 95 -17.43 0.59 7.32
CA LEU A 95 -16.94 1.19 6.07
C LEU A 95 -17.59 0.54 4.85
N ALA A 96 -17.73 -0.79 4.86
CA ALA A 96 -18.39 -1.53 3.79
C ALA A 96 -19.87 -1.12 3.64
N GLY A 97 -20.61 -1.04 4.74
CA GLY A 97 -22.00 -0.58 4.74
C GLY A 97 -22.15 0.86 4.23
N ARG A 98 -21.17 1.72 4.53
CA ARG A 98 -21.14 3.11 4.09
C ARG A 98 -20.81 3.28 2.60
N TRP A 99 -19.86 2.50 2.05
CA TRP A 99 -19.25 2.81 0.74
C TRP A 99 -19.54 1.81 -0.37
N THR A 100 -19.95 0.57 -0.06
CA THR A 100 -20.23 -0.45 -1.08
C THR A 100 -21.67 -0.40 -1.61
N GLY A 101 -22.60 0.18 -0.84
CA GLY A 101 -24.03 0.16 -1.15
C GLY A 101 -24.67 -1.25 -1.05
N ARG A 102 -23.94 -2.24 -0.52
CA ARG A 102 -24.42 -3.64 -0.39
C ARG A 102 -24.97 -3.98 1.01
N GLY A 103 -25.08 -2.98 1.90
CA GLY A 103 -25.53 -3.17 3.28
C GLY A 103 -24.74 -4.25 4.01
N TRP A 104 -25.42 -5.10 4.79
CA TRP A 104 -24.82 -6.20 5.55
C TRP A 104 -24.08 -7.22 4.66
N ARG A 105 -24.52 -7.43 3.41
CA ARG A 105 -23.83 -8.33 2.47
C ARG A 105 -22.44 -7.84 2.09
N GLY A 106 -22.26 -6.51 1.99
CA GLY A 106 -20.94 -5.91 1.79
C GLY A 106 -20.02 -6.17 2.98
N GLY A 107 -20.54 -6.00 4.20
CA GLY A 107 -19.83 -6.34 5.44
C GLY A 107 -19.45 -7.82 5.49
N LEU A 108 -20.38 -8.72 5.16
CA LEU A 108 -20.14 -10.17 5.10
C LEU A 108 -18.94 -10.50 4.21
N TRP A 109 -18.91 -9.99 2.97
CA TRP A 109 -17.82 -10.27 2.04
C TRP A 109 -16.48 -9.67 2.47
N VAL A 110 -16.49 -8.48 3.06
CA VAL A 110 -15.27 -7.88 3.66
C VAL A 110 -14.75 -8.75 4.80
N GLY A 111 -15.64 -9.23 5.67
CA GLY A 111 -15.28 -10.12 6.78
C GLY A 111 -14.72 -11.47 6.31
N LEU A 112 -15.37 -12.10 5.33
CA LEU A 112 -14.88 -13.36 4.74
C LEU A 112 -13.50 -13.20 4.10
N LEU A 113 -13.30 -12.12 3.32
CA LEU A 113 -12.01 -11.87 2.69
C LEU A 113 -10.93 -11.61 3.76
N ALA A 114 -11.22 -10.77 4.75
CA ALA A 114 -10.27 -10.45 5.81
C ALA A 114 -9.88 -11.70 6.62
N SER A 115 -10.85 -12.54 6.99
CA SER A 115 -10.59 -13.81 7.68
C SER A 115 -9.82 -14.80 6.81
N THR A 116 -10.12 -14.88 5.51
CA THR A 116 -9.35 -15.72 4.57
C THR A 116 -7.88 -15.30 4.52
N LEU A 117 -7.61 -13.99 4.45
CA LEU A 117 -6.23 -13.48 4.46
C LEU A 117 -5.53 -13.72 5.79
N ASN A 118 -6.25 -13.66 6.91
CA ASN A 118 -5.70 -13.98 8.24
C ASN A 118 -5.32 -15.46 8.40
N LEU A 119 -5.76 -16.36 7.51
CA LEU A 119 -5.28 -17.75 7.47
C LEU A 119 -3.77 -17.85 7.20
N LEU A 120 -3.13 -16.82 6.65
CA LEU A 120 -1.68 -16.77 6.44
C LEU A 120 -0.85 -16.83 7.75
N VAL A 121 -1.44 -16.59 8.92
CA VAL A 121 -0.71 -16.51 10.22
C VAL A 121 -1.16 -17.61 11.19
N LEU A 122 -1.99 -18.56 10.74
CA LEU A 122 -2.68 -19.50 11.63
C LEU A 122 -1.85 -20.73 12.06
N GLY A 123 -0.53 -20.70 11.88
CA GLY A 123 0.39 -21.82 12.12
C GLY A 123 0.27 -22.48 13.50
N SER A 124 0.00 -21.76 14.59
CA SER A 124 -0.19 -22.40 15.91
C SER A 124 -1.52 -23.13 16.10
N LEU A 125 -2.56 -22.78 15.34
CA LEU A 125 -3.88 -23.41 15.45
C LEU A 125 -4.06 -24.52 14.42
N LEU A 126 -3.19 -24.54 13.41
CA LEU A 126 -3.24 -25.52 12.33
C LEU A 126 -2.10 -26.52 12.41
N ALA A 127 -0.93 -26.23 12.97
CA ALA A 127 0.19 -27.17 13.00
C ALA A 127 0.44 -27.77 14.40
N ALA A 128 0.77 -29.06 14.42
CA ALA A 128 1.21 -29.74 15.65
C ALA A 128 2.59 -29.20 16.05
N GLY A 129 2.76 -28.79 17.31
CA GLY A 129 4.03 -28.24 17.79
C GLY A 129 5.22 -29.13 17.48
N ASP A 130 5.06 -30.46 17.61
CA ASP A 130 6.20 -31.38 17.59
C ASP A 130 6.45 -32.03 16.22
N ALA A 131 5.60 -31.77 15.22
CA ALA A 131 5.74 -32.34 13.88
C ALA A 131 5.63 -31.23 12.81
N PRO A 132 6.73 -30.87 12.13
CA PRO A 132 6.71 -29.81 11.12
C PRO A 132 5.70 -30.14 10.03
N ASN A 133 4.93 -29.13 9.60
CA ASN A 133 3.93 -29.20 8.53
C ASN A 133 2.70 -30.11 8.78
N ARG A 134 2.58 -30.75 9.95
CA ARG A 134 1.45 -31.62 10.24
C ARG A 134 0.23 -30.81 10.69
N VAL A 135 -0.87 -30.91 9.95
CA VAL A 135 -2.12 -30.21 10.32
C VAL A 135 -2.83 -30.95 11.47
N VAL A 136 -3.20 -30.24 12.54
CA VAL A 136 -3.97 -30.81 13.67
C VAL A 136 -5.45 -30.97 13.31
N PRO A 137 -6.15 -32.01 13.80
CA PRO A 137 -7.58 -32.21 13.50
C PRO A 137 -8.48 -31.02 13.84
N SER A 138 -8.13 -30.25 14.88
CA SER A 138 -8.87 -29.05 15.29
C SER A 138 -8.89 -27.95 14.21
N ALA A 139 -8.00 -27.99 13.21
CA ALA A 139 -8.03 -27.13 12.04
C ALA A 139 -9.39 -27.13 11.33
N LEU A 140 -10.07 -28.29 11.30
CA LEU A 140 -11.40 -28.44 10.70
C LEU A 140 -12.47 -27.61 11.40
N LEU A 141 -12.24 -27.19 12.65
CA LEU A 141 -13.12 -26.29 13.39
C LEU A 141 -12.64 -24.84 13.31
N TRP A 142 -11.32 -24.61 13.46
CA TRP A 142 -10.75 -23.27 13.50
C TRP A 142 -10.89 -22.51 12.18
N VAL A 143 -10.69 -23.18 11.03
CA VAL A 143 -10.80 -22.52 9.72
C VAL A 143 -12.22 -22.04 9.43
N PRO A 144 -13.26 -22.89 9.43
CA PRO A 144 -14.62 -22.41 9.20
C PRO A 144 -15.09 -21.47 10.32
N GLY A 145 -14.68 -21.71 11.57
CA GLY A 145 -15.01 -20.83 12.71
C GLY A 145 -14.49 -19.40 12.52
N SER A 146 -13.23 -19.23 12.09
CA SER A 146 -12.64 -17.90 11.87
C SER A 146 -13.27 -17.15 10.69
N LEU A 147 -13.65 -17.88 9.64
CA LEU A 147 -14.38 -17.32 8.49
C LEU A 147 -15.78 -16.85 8.90
N LEU A 148 -16.54 -17.69 9.62
CA LEU A 148 -17.88 -17.36 10.11
C LEU A 148 -17.83 -16.17 11.08
N MET A 149 -16.85 -16.14 11.98
CA MET A 149 -16.70 -15.06 12.96
C MET A 149 -16.38 -13.72 12.29
N GLY A 150 -15.47 -13.71 11.32
CA GLY A 150 -15.15 -12.50 10.56
C GLY A 150 -16.34 -12.00 9.73
N ALA A 151 -17.03 -12.92 9.06
CA ALA A 151 -18.25 -12.62 8.32
C ALA A 151 -19.32 -12.00 9.22
N PHE A 152 -19.55 -12.59 10.40
CA PHE A 152 -20.53 -12.14 11.38
C PHE A 152 -20.24 -10.73 11.90
N PHE A 153 -19.05 -10.50 12.47
CA PHE A 153 -18.70 -9.21 13.07
C PHE A 153 -18.68 -8.07 12.04
N SER A 154 -18.17 -8.34 10.84
CA SER A 154 -18.16 -7.36 9.76
C SER A 154 -19.57 -7.12 9.18
N ALA A 155 -20.40 -8.15 9.03
CA ALA A 155 -21.80 -7.98 8.63
C ALA A 155 -22.57 -7.14 9.66
N MET A 156 -22.38 -7.40 10.96
CA MET A 156 -22.99 -6.63 12.05
C MET A 156 -22.61 -5.15 11.98
N GLY A 157 -21.32 -4.83 11.77
CA GLY A 157 -20.89 -3.43 11.59
C GLY A 157 -21.52 -2.75 10.37
N ALA A 158 -21.83 -3.50 9.31
CA ALA A 158 -22.44 -2.95 8.11
C ALA A 158 -23.95 -2.67 8.25
N VAL A 159 -24.65 -3.31 9.20
CA VAL A 159 -26.10 -3.09 9.44
C VAL A 159 -26.39 -1.64 9.85
N GLU A 160 -25.50 -1.04 10.65
CA GLU A 160 -25.65 0.32 11.22
C GLU A 160 -25.78 1.43 10.14
N ASN A 161 -25.34 1.18 8.90
CA ASN A 161 -25.28 2.19 7.84
C ASN A 161 -26.11 1.86 6.59
N GLY A 162 -26.96 0.83 6.63
CA GLY A 162 -27.65 0.25 5.46
C GLY A 162 -28.68 1.12 4.72
N ARG A 163 -28.80 2.43 5.02
CA ARG A 163 -29.81 3.32 4.44
C ARG A 163 -29.30 4.69 3.95
N ARG A 164 -28.00 4.93 3.85
CA ARG A 164 -27.48 6.24 3.42
C ARG A 164 -26.97 6.20 1.97
N THR A 165 -27.38 7.21 1.21
CA THR A 165 -27.23 7.39 -0.24
C THR A 165 -25.80 7.16 -0.72
N ALA A 166 -25.67 6.59 -1.92
CA ALA A 166 -24.39 6.30 -2.56
C ALA A 166 -23.56 7.60 -2.64
N LYS A 167 -22.46 7.64 -1.88
CA LYS A 167 -21.44 8.68 -2.02
C LYS A 167 -20.90 8.68 -3.46
N PRO A 168 -20.38 9.81 -3.96
CA PRO A 168 -19.79 9.89 -5.30
C PRO A 168 -18.79 8.74 -5.48
N PRO A 169 -18.62 8.24 -6.73
CA PRO A 169 -17.94 6.96 -6.92
C PRO A 169 -16.55 7.01 -6.24
N PHE A 170 -16.16 5.98 -5.52
CA PHE A 170 -14.88 6.01 -4.81
C PHE A 170 -13.78 5.51 -5.75
N ALA A 171 -12.58 6.10 -5.70
CA ALA A 171 -11.47 5.68 -6.56
C ALA A 171 -10.80 4.42 -6.01
N TRP A 172 -11.51 3.28 -6.07
CA TRP A 172 -11.06 2.00 -5.51
C TRP A 172 -9.65 1.58 -5.94
N PRO A 173 -9.23 1.73 -7.21
CA PRO A 173 -7.85 1.45 -7.61
C PRO A 173 -6.81 2.26 -6.83
N ALA A 174 -7.06 3.55 -6.62
CA ALA A 174 -6.18 4.41 -5.85
C ALA A 174 -6.15 4.01 -4.36
N ALA A 175 -7.33 3.76 -3.80
CA ALA A 175 -7.45 3.36 -2.41
C ALA A 175 -6.77 2.02 -2.13
N PHE A 176 -6.90 1.04 -3.03
CA PHE A 176 -6.22 -0.24 -2.86
C PHE A 176 -4.70 -0.10 -2.97
N ALA A 177 -4.21 0.74 -3.88
CA ALA A 177 -2.78 1.07 -3.94
C ALA A 177 -2.29 1.77 -2.67
N PHE A 178 -3.10 2.64 -2.03
CA PHE A 178 -2.78 3.20 -0.72
C PHE A 178 -2.75 2.15 0.39
N VAL A 179 -3.64 1.16 0.36
CA VAL A 179 -3.60 0.02 1.29
C VAL A 179 -2.31 -0.77 1.11
N ALA A 180 -1.91 -1.06 -0.13
CA ALA A 180 -0.65 -1.73 -0.43
C ALA A 180 0.57 -0.92 0.07
N ALA A 181 0.56 0.40 -0.15
CA ALA A 181 1.60 1.31 0.35
C ALA A 181 1.64 1.34 1.90
N GLY A 182 0.48 1.37 2.56
CA GLY A 182 0.38 1.32 4.03
C GLY A 182 0.90 0.00 4.60
N ALA A 183 0.54 -1.13 3.98
CA ALA A 183 1.08 -2.45 4.33
C ALA A 183 2.61 -2.51 4.15
N THR A 184 3.11 -1.89 3.08
CA THR A 184 4.56 -1.81 2.81
C THR A 184 5.27 -0.91 3.81
N LEU A 185 4.66 0.19 4.25
CA LEU A 185 5.23 1.04 5.31
C LEU A 185 5.31 0.29 6.64
N LEU A 186 4.29 -0.49 7.00
CA LEU A 186 4.33 -1.40 8.16
C LEU A 186 5.46 -2.43 8.00
N LEU A 187 5.61 -3.04 6.82
CA LEU A 187 6.69 -4.00 6.53
C LEU A 187 8.08 -3.36 6.66
N LEU A 188 8.27 -2.14 6.17
CA LEU A 188 9.54 -1.41 6.28
C LEU A 188 9.86 -1.10 7.75
N ALA A 189 8.88 -0.63 8.53
CA ALA A 189 9.06 -0.43 9.96
C ALA A 189 9.42 -1.74 10.68
N ALA A 190 8.74 -2.84 10.37
CA ALA A 190 9.08 -4.15 10.91
C ALA A 190 10.51 -4.59 10.53
N GLY A 191 10.95 -4.34 9.29
CA GLY A 191 12.33 -4.61 8.85
C GLY A 191 13.38 -3.74 9.57
N GLY A 192 13.04 -2.48 9.86
CA GLY A 192 13.84 -1.61 10.71
C GLY A 192 14.00 -2.18 12.13
N VAL A 193 12.91 -2.68 12.72
CA VAL A 193 12.95 -3.37 14.02
C VAL A 193 13.81 -4.64 13.96
N VAL A 194 13.66 -5.48 12.94
CA VAL A 194 14.49 -6.69 12.75
C VAL A 194 15.97 -6.34 12.74
N THR A 195 16.35 -5.30 11.99
CA THR A 195 17.75 -4.88 11.90
C THR A 195 18.23 -4.26 13.20
N GLY A 196 17.41 -3.42 13.86
CA GLY A 196 17.76 -2.77 15.12
C GLY A 196 17.92 -3.75 16.28
N GLN A 197 17.09 -4.79 16.31
CA GLN A 197 17.17 -5.88 17.29
C GLN A 197 18.22 -6.93 16.95
N GLN A 198 19.01 -6.74 15.88
CA GLN A 198 19.98 -7.71 15.38
C GLN A 198 19.36 -9.10 15.12
N ALA A 199 18.05 -9.14 14.84
CA ALA A 199 17.25 -10.36 14.74
C ALA A 199 17.24 -10.93 13.32
N GLY A 200 17.94 -10.33 12.36
CA GLY A 200 17.90 -10.74 10.96
C GLY A 200 18.38 -12.17 10.71
N LEU A 201 19.14 -12.78 11.62
CA LEU A 201 19.64 -14.16 11.51
C LEU A 201 19.03 -15.10 12.54
N ALA A 202 17.90 -14.72 13.15
CA ALA A 202 17.24 -15.53 14.16
C ALA A 202 16.61 -16.82 13.59
N VAL A 203 16.26 -16.83 12.31
CA VAL A 203 15.75 -17.94 11.51
C VAL A 203 16.74 -18.20 10.38
N VAL A 204 17.43 -19.35 10.44
CA VAL A 204 18.62 -19.62 9.63
C VAL A 204 18.32 -20.15 8.22
N ASP A 205 17.10 -20.64 7.97
CA ASP A 205 16.65 -21.20 6.70
C ASP A 205 15.64 -20.28 5.98
N TRP A 206 15.48 -20.49 4.68
CA TRP A 206 14.47 -19.86 3.83
C TRP A 206 14.19 -20.78 2.62
N PRO A 207 12.95 -20.92 2.12
CA PRO A 207 11.72 -20.19 2.49
C PRO A 207 11.01 -20.70 3.75
N ASN A 208 11.51 -21.78 4.35
CA ASN A 208 10.97 -22.36 5.58
C ASN A 208 11.37 -21.54 6.82
N SER A 209 10.87 -21.96 7.97
CA SER A 209 11.33 -21.53 9.30
C SER A 209 11.54 -22.77 10.16
N PHE A 210 12.81 -23.13 10.34
CA PHE A 210 13.25 -24.36 10.99
C PHE A 210 12.59 -25.61 10.38
N GLY A 211 12.61 -25.71 9.04
CA GLY A 211 12.09 -26.86 8.29
C GLY A 211 10.55 -26.92 8.22
N SER A 212 9.85 -26.06 8.96
CA SER A 212 8.41 -25.87 8.82
C SER A 212 8.13 -24.89 7.70
N ASN A 213 7.07 -25.14 6.93
CA ASN A 213 6.51 -24.17 6.00
C ASN A 213 6.22 -22.88 6.77
N MET A 214 6.62 -21.75 6.21
CA MET A 214 6.51 -20.44 6.85
C MET A 214 5.11 -20.13 7.39
N PHE A 215 4.04 -20.51 6.68
CA PHE A 215 2.66 -20.23 7.11
C PHE A 215 2.14 -21.20 8.18
N LEU A 216 2.84 -22.32 8.38
CA LEU A 216 2.52 -23.35 9.38
C LEU A 216 3.46 -23.32 10.58
N TYR A 217 4.41 -22.39 10.62
CA TYR A 217 5.31 -22.25 11.76
C TYR A 217 4.50 -21.89 13.03
N PRO A 218 4.66 -22.63 14.15
CA PRO A 218 3.84 -22.39 15.34
C PRO A 218 4.07 -21.00 15.95
N LEU A 219 3.01 -20.20 16.09
CA LEU A 219 3.07 -18.88 16.74
C LEU A 219 3.62 -18.93 18.17
N SER A 220 3.42 -20.04 18.89
CA SER A 220 3.98 -20.24 20.24
C SER A 220 5.51 -20.27 20.25
N ARG A 221 6.15 -20.57 19.10
CA ARG A 221 7.61 -20.59 18.92
C ARG A 221 8.16 -19.28 18.34
N MET A 222 7.31 -18.30 18.07
CA MET A 222 7.72 -16.95 17.66
C MET A 222 8.08 -16.12 18.89
N THR A 223 9.19 -16.43 19.53
CA THR A 223 9.69 -15.73 20.73
C THR A 223 11.01 -15.01 20.43
N GLY A 224 11.32 -13.95 21.18
CA GLY A 224 12.57 -13.20 21.04
C GLY A 224 12.88 -12.76 19.60
N GLY A 225 14.11 -13.01 19.14
CA GLY A 225 14.57 -12.73 17.77
C GLY A 225 13.70 -13.36 16.69
N VAL A 226 13.22 -14.59 16.91
CA VAL A 226 12.39 -15.34 15.95
C VAL A 226 11.07 -14.62 15.69
N PHE A 227 10.49 -13.97 16.70
CA PHE A 227 9.28 -13.16 16.51
C PHE A 227 9.51 -12.07 15.46
N TYR A 228 10.55 -11.26 15.64
CA TYR A 228 10.82 -10.12 14.76
C TYR A 228 11.03 -10.57 13.33
N GLU A 229 11.89 -11.58 13.12
CA GLU A 229 12.22 -12.03 11.79
C GLU A 229 11.04 -12.73 11.10
N HIS A 230 10.42 -13.69 11.78
CA HIS A 230 9.34 -14.46 11.18
C HIS A 230 8.10 -13.60 10.93
N ALA A 231 7.75 -12.67 11.85
CA ALA A 231 6.66 -11.74 11.62
C ALA A 231 6.93 -10.81 10.42
N HIS A 232 8.18 -10.38 10.22
CA HIS A 232 8.58 -9.61 9.03
C HIS A 232 8.40 -10.42 7.74
N ARG A 233 8.77 -11.71 7.73
CA ARG A 233 8.56 -12.62 6.58
C ARG A 233 7.07 -12.80 6.25
N LEU A 234 6.22 -12.95 7.27
CA LEU A 234 4.76 -13.03 7.10
C LEU A 234 4.20 -11.72 6.53
N LEU A 235 4.59 -10.56 7.08
CA LEU A 235 4.21 -9.24 6.55
C LEU A 235 4.65 -9.09 5.08
N GLY A 236 5.84 -9.59 4.74
CA GLY A 236 6.34 -9.63 3.36
C GLY A 236 5.43 -10.43 2.43
N SER A 237 4.93 -11.57 2.90
CA SER A 237 3.96 -12.38 2.16
C SER A 237 2.61 -11.67 1.97
N LEU A 238 2.12 -10.98 3.01
CA LEU A 238 0.91 -10.16 2.91
C LEU A 238 1.08 -9.03 1.88
N VAL A 239 2.22 -8.33 1.89
CA VAL A 239 2.53 -7.28 0.91
C VAL A 239 2.64 -7.85 -0.51
N GLY A 240 3.30 -9.00 -0.68
CA GLY A 240 3.40 -9.70 -1.96
C GLY A 240 2.02 -10.06 -2.53
N LEU A 241 1.16 -10.68 -1.71
CA LEU A 241 -0.21 -11.02 -2.11
C LEU A 241 -1.05 -9.77 -2.40
N THR A 242 -0.96 -8.74 -1.58
CA THR A 242 -1.65 -7.45 -1.80
C THR A 242 -1.25 -6.84 -3.14
N THR A 243 0.05 -6.87 -3.46
CA THR A 243 0.60 -6.32 -4.70
C THR A 243 0.18 -7.14 -5.92
N LEU A 244 0.14 -8.47 -5.81
CA LEU A 244 -0.37 -9.35 -6.85
C LEU A 244 -1.84 -9.04 -7.17
N VAL A 245 -2.70 -8.97 -6.14
CA VAL A 245 -4.12 -8.68 -6.32
C VAL A 245 -4.31 -7.26 -6.86
N LEU A 246 -3.51 -6.28 -6.41
CA LEU A 246 -3.50 -4.92 -6.97
C LEU A 246 -3.12 -4.92 -8.46
N ALA A 247 -2.07 -5.64 -8.86
CA ALA A 247 -1.64 -5.72 -10.24
C ALA A 247 -2.73 -6.32 -11.14
N VAL A 248 -3.31 -7.45 -10.73
CA VAL A 248 -4.44 -8.08 -11.43
C VAL A 248 -5.65 -7.13 -11.50
N PHE A 249 -5.95 -6.43 -10.42
CA PHE A 249 -7.05 -5.47 -10.37
C PHE A 249 -6.83 -4.31 -11.37
N LEU A 250 -5.64 -3.72 -11.39
CA LEU A 250 -5.29 -2.64 -12.32
C LEU A 250 -5.24 -3.12 -13.77
N TRP A 251 -4.75 -4.33 -14.04
CA TRP A 251 -4.76 -4.91 -15.39
C TRP A 251 -6.16 -5.11 -15.95
N ARG A 252 -7.13 -5.43 -15.08
CA ARG A 252 -8.53 -5.62 -15.45
C ARG A 252 -9.35 -4.33 -15.51
N THR A 253 -8.98 -3.30 -14.75
CA THR A 253 -9.84 -2.10 -14.56
C THR A 253 -9.27 -0.78 -15.08
N ASP A 254 -7.96 -0.67 -15.29
CA ASP A 254 -7.36 0.54 -15.87
C ASP A 254 -7.09 0.32 -17.36
N GLU A 255 -7.33 1.31 -18.21
CA GLU A 255 -7.07 1.20 -19.66
C GLU A 255 -5.66 1.67 -20.03
N ARG A 256 -5.01 2.43 -19.16
CA ARG A 256 -3.74 3.11 -19.46
C ARG A 256 -2.59 2.12 -19.39
N ARG A 257 -1.95 1.86 -20.54
CA ARG A 257 -0.78 0.95 -20.65
C ARG A 257 0.32 1.26 -19.64
N GLY A 258 0.61 2.53 -19.38
CA GLY A 258 1.62 2.94 -18.40
C GLY A 258 1.31 2.48 -16.96
N VAL A 259 0.04 2.52 -16.54
CA VAL A 259 -0.38 2.03 -15.21
C VAL A 259 -0.25 0.52 -15.13
N LYS A 260 -0.64 -0.20 -16.18
CA LYS A 260 -0.50 -1.66 -16.26
C LYS A 260 0.96 -2.11 -16.21
N LEU A 261 1.84 -1.42 -16.93
CA LEU A 261 3.28 -1.70 -16.92
C LEU A 261 3.89 -1.42 -15.55
N LEU A 262 3.56 -0.29 -14.93
CA LEU A 262 4.06 0.04 -13.59
C LEU A 262 3.54 -0.95 -12.53
N ALA A 263 2.31 -1.44 -12.66
CA ALA A 263 1.78 -2.49 -11.80
C ALA A 263 2.51 -3.82 -11.98
N GLY A 264 2.87 -4.18 -13.22
CA GLY A 264 3.73 -5.33 -13.50
C GLY A 264 5.15 -5.18 -12.95
N ALA A 265 5.72 -3.98 -13.07
CA ALA A 265 7.02 -3.67 -12.48
C ALA A 265 6.99 -3.75 -10.94
N ALA A 266 5.91 -3.29 -10.30
CA ALA A 266 5.73 -3.43 -8.86
C ALA A 266 5.64 -4.92 -8.44
N LEU A 267 4.90 -5.74 -9.19
CA LEU A 267 4.81 -7.17 -8.94
C LEU A 267 6.18 -7.86 -9.11
N LEU A 268 6.91 -7.56 -10.18
CA LEU A 268 8.26 -8.09 -10.38
C LEU A 268 9.20 -7.66 -9.23
N LEU A 269 9.15 -6.38 -8.84
CA LEU A 269 10.00 -5.85 -7.79
C LEU A 269 9.73 -6.53 -6.44
N VAL A 270 8.47 -6.79 -6.06
CA VAL A 270 8.16 -7.48 -4.79
C VAL A 270 8.55 -8.96 -4.81
N ILE A 271 8.50 -9.63 -5.97
CA ILE A 271 9.03 -11.00 -6.13
C ILE A 271 10.53 -10.99 -5.90
N VAL A 272 11.24 -10.06 -6.56
CA VAL A 272 12.69 -9.87 -6.35
C VAL A 272 12.99 -9.54 -4.90
N GLN A 273 12.16 -8.72 -4.21
CA GLN A 273 12.32 -8.45 -2.77
C GLN A 273 12.25 -9.72 -1.92
N GLY A 274 11.28 -10.60 -2.18
CA GLY A 274 11.17 -11.87 -1.45
C GLY A 274 12.41 -12.74 -1.63
N VAL A 275 12.94 -12.80 -2.85
CA VAL A 275 14.18 -13.54 -3.16
C VAL A 275 15.40 -12.90 -2.49
N LEU A 276 15.58 -11.58 -2.58
CA LEU A 276 16.68 -10.86 -1.92
C LEU A 276 16.62 -11.03 -0.39
N GLY A 277 15.43 -10.93 0.19
CA GLY A 277 15.19 -11.14 1.62
C GLY A 277 15.52 -12.56 2.09
N GLY A 278 15.27 -13.57 1.26
CA GLY A 278 15.68 -14.95 1.54
C GLY A 278 17.18 -15.18 1.36
N LEU A 279 17.74 -14.76 0.23
CA LEU A 279 19.15 -14.98 -0.11
C LEU A 279 20.11 -14.20 0.79
N ARG A 280 19.70 -13.07 1.37
CA ARG A 280 20.54 -12.40 2.37
C ARG A 280 20.72 -13.27 3.62
N VAL A 281 19.75 -14.15 3.95
CA VAL A 281 19.80 -15.12 5.07
C VAL A 281 20.73 -16.26 4.71
N THR A 282 20.45 -16.94 3.61
CA THR A 282 21.09 -18.21 3.27
C THR A 282 22.35 -18.07 2.42
N GLY A 283 22.56 -16.92 1.77
CA GLY A 283 23.65 -16.66 0.81
C GLY A 283 23.45 -17.26 -0.57
N ARG A 284 22.69 -18.35 -0.65
CA ARG A 284 22.43 -19.14 -1.85
C ARG A 284 21.06 -19.81 -1.75
N PHE A 285 20.54 -20.32 -2.86
CA PHE A 285 19.35 -21.15 -2.83
C PHE A 285 19.68 -22.49 -2.16
N THR A 286 19.14 -22.72 -0.97
CA THR A 286 19.27 -23.94 -0.19
C THR A 286 18.02 -24.14 0.67
N GLY A 287 17.60 -25.40 0.84
CA GLY A 287 16.56 -25.77 1.81
C GLY A 287 17.13 -26.30 3.14
N SER A 288 18.46 -26.24 3.32
CA SER A 288 19.12 -26.76 4.51
C SER A 288 18.93 -25.84 5.71
N MET A 289 18.74 -26.43 6.88
CA MET A 289 18.75 -25.74 8.17
C MET A 289 20.14 -25.69 8.81
N ASP A 290 21.12 -26.38 8.21
CA ASP A 290 22.48 -26.43 8.72
C ASP A 290 23.19 -25.10 8.45
N PRO A 291 23.64 -24.38 9.50
CA PRO A 291 24.41 -23.15 9.32
C PRO A 291 25.68 -23.33 8.48
N ALA A 292 26.27 -24.53 8.44
CA ALA A 292 27.42 -24.82 7.58
C ALA A 292 27.09 -24.70 6.08
N HIS A 293 25.81 -24.81 5.72
CA HIS A 293 25.34 -24.66 4.35
C HIS A 293 24.84 -23.25 4.02
N THR A 294 24.80 -22.33 4.99
CA THR A 294 24.38 -20.94 4.77
C THR A 294 25.57 -19.99 4.77
N ALA A 295 25.47 -18.90 4.01
CA ALA A 295 26.48 -17.86 3.92
C ALA A 295 25.82 -16.47 3.90
N PRO A 296 25.34 -15.96 5.07
CA PRO A 296 24.67 -14.67 5.16
C PRO A 296 25.39 -13.55 4.40
N ASN A 297 24.64 -12.76 3.63
CA ASN A 297 25.23 -11.76 2.73
C ASN A 297 24.76 -10.34 3.08
N LEU A 298 25.70 -9.53 3.57
CA LEU A 298 25.44 -8.16 3.99
C LEU A 298 25.11 -7.21 2.83
N THR A 299 25.75 -7.41 1.68
CA THR A 299 25.46 -6.63 0.46
C THR A 299 24.01 -6.85 0.02
N LEU A 300 23.53 -8.09 0.05
CA LEU A 300 22.12 -8.40 -0.24
C LEU A 300 21.18 -7.76 0.79
N ALA A 301 21.56 -7.70 2.07
CA ALA A 301 20.78 -7.02 3.10
C ALA A 301 20.66 -5.51 2.82
N ILE A 302 21.76 -4.84 2.44
CA ILE A 302 21.77 -3.42 2.05
C ILE A 302 20.88 -3.20 0.81
N VAL A 303 21.07 -4.00 -0.24
CA VAL A 303 20.29 -3.89 -1.49
C VAL A 303 18.80 -4.10 -1.20
N HIS A 304 18.44 -5.15 -0.46
CA HIS A 304 17.07 -5.42 -0.03
C HIS A 304 16.46 -4.24 0.74
N GLY A 305 17.17 -3.71 1.74
CA GLY A 305 16.70 -2.60 2.56
C GLY A 305 16.46 -1.30 1.77
N VAL A 306 17.30 -1.00 0.78
CA VAL A 306 17.14 0.19 -0.09
C VAL A 306 16.01 -0.03 -1.10
N THR A 307 16.01 -1.18 -1.78
CA THR A 307 15.04 -1.49 -2.83
C THR A 307 13.61 -1.65 -2.29
N GLY A 308 13.43 -2.10 -1.04
CA GLY A 308 12.14 -2.07 -0.35
C GLY A 308 11.56 -0.65 -0.19
N GLN A 309 12.41 0.35 0.03
CA GLN A 309 11.97 1.76 0.12
C GLN A 309 11.63 2.33 -1.25
N VAL A 310 12.38 1.95 -2.30
CA VAL A 310 12.04 2.28 -3.70
C VAL A 310 10.70 1.65 -4.09
N PHE A 311 10.43 0.42 -3.67
CA PHE A 311 9.16 -0.26 -3.89
C PHE A 311 7.97 0.52 -3.29
N LEU A 312 8.11 1.10 -2.10
CA LEU A 312 7.10 2.01 -1.53
C LEU A 312 6.84 3.21 -2.47
N GLY A 313 7.90 3.82 -3.01
CA GLY A 313 7.79 4.91 -3.99
C GLY A 313 7.00 4.51 -5.24
N VAL A 314 7.20 3.29 -5.75
CA VAL A 314 6.44 2.73 -6.88
C VAL A 314 4.96 2.56 -6.53
N LEU A 315 4.63 2.04 -5.35
CA LEU A 315 3.23 1.88 -4.92
C LEU A 315 2.52 3.23 -4.75
N ILE A 316 3.23 4.23 -4.21
CA ILE A 316 2.70 5.60 -4.07
C ILE A 316 2.50 6.26 -5.44
N ALA A 317 3.39 6.02 -6.41
CA ALA A 317 3.19 6.44 -7.79
C ALA A 317 1.92 5.82 -8.40
N LEU A 318 1.73 4.49 -8.24
CA LEU A 318 0.51 3.80 -8.67
C LEU A 318 -0.74 4.39 -8.02
N ALA A 319 -0.69 4.66 -6.72
CA ALA A 319 -1.80 5.27 -5.99
C ALA A 319 -2.14 6.65 -6.55
N ALA A 320 -1.14 7.53 -6.71
CA ALA A 320 -1.32 8.86 -7.27
C ALA A 320 -1.93 8.82 -8.68
N MET A 321 -1.36 8.02 -9.58
CA MET A 321 -1.82 7.85 -10.97
C MET A 321 -3.23 7.27 -11.07
N SER A 322 -3.67 6.54 -10.05
CA SER A 322 -5.00 5.95 -9.95
C SER A 322 -6.05 6.89 -9.34
N THR A 323 -5.64 8.05 -8.80
CA THR A 323 -6.59 9.04 -8.27
C THR A 323 -7.39 9.75 -9.36
N ARG A 324 -8.59 10.21 -9.00
CA ARG A 324 -9.41 11.08 -9.85
C ARG A 324 -8.73 12.40 -10.16
N GLY A 325 -8.06 12.98 -9.17
CA GLY A 325 -7.32 14.22 -9.32
C GLY A 325 -6.28 14.09 -10.44
N TRP A 326 -5.58 12.96 -10.52
CA TRP A 326 -4.58 12.74 -11.57
C TRP A 326 -5.19 12.68 -12.97
N ARG A 327 -6.34 12.00 -13.10
CA ARG A 327 -7.07 11.87 -14.38
C ARG A 327 -7.67 13.22 -14.81
N ALA A 328 -8.23 13.98 -13.86
CA ALA A 328 -8.83 15.29 -14.11
C ALA A 328 -7.79 16.40 -14.31
N ALA A 329 -6.57 16.24 -13.80
CA ALA A 329 -5.51 17.24 -13.89
C ALA A 329 -5.28 17.73 -15.32
N ARG A 330 -5.11 19.04 -15.46
CA ARG A 330 -4.72 19.71 -16.69
C ARG A 330 -3.43 20.50 -16.40
N PRO A 331 -2.42 20.38 -17.27
CA PRO A 331 -1.18 21.12 -17.08
C PRO A 331 -1.41 22.62 -17.26
N LYS A 332 -0.71 23.41 -16.48
CA LYS A 332 -0.63 24.88 -16.55
C LYS A 332 0.77 25.29 -17.01
N ILE A 333 0.86 26.42 -17.68
CA ILE A 333 2.14 26.93 -18.22
C ILE A 333 2.83 27.77 -17.15
N PHE A 334 4.10 27.48 -16.87
CA PHE A 334 4.96 28.24 -15.97
C PHE A 334 6.36 28.35 -16.60
N ALA A 335 7.00 29.51 -16.48
CA ALA A 335 8.34 29.74 -17.02
C ALA A 335 9.38 28.75 -16.44
N ASP A 336 9.32 28.53 -15.14
CA ASP A 336 10.29 27.69 -14.41
C ASP A 336 9.96 26.19 -14.37
N ALA A 337 8.95 25.74 -15.12
CA ALA A 337 8.49 24.35 -15.05
C ALA A 337 9.62 23.31 -15.29
N ARG A 338 10.62 23.65 -16.11
CA ARG A 338 11.80 22.79 -16.36
C ARG A 338 12.68 22.69 -15.12
N THR A 339 12.93 23.82 -14.46
CA THR A 339 13.72 23.90 -13.22
C THR A 339 13.07 23.10 -12.11
N ASP A 340 11.75 23.24 -11.93
CA ASP A 340 10.99 22.49 -10.91
C ASP A 340 10.97 20.98 -11.18
N ALA A 341 10.87 20.58 -12.45
CA ALA A 341 10.97 19.19 -12.85
C ALA A 341 12.37 18.61 -12.61
N LEU A 342 13.43 19.35 -12.93
CA LEU A 342 14.81 18.92 -12.69
C LEU A 342 15.08 18.80 -11.19
N LEU A 343 14.69 19.80 -10.41
CA LEU A 343 14.93 19.86 -8.98
C LEU A 343 14.19 18.74 -8.24
N SER A 344 12.91 18.53 -8.54
CA SER A 344 12.14 17.42 -7.94
C SER A 344 12.68 16.03 -8.29
N ARG A 345 13.23 15.82 -9.49
CA ARG A 345 13.94 14.58 -9.85
C ARG A 345 15.28 14.46 -9.11
N ALA A 346 16.01 15.57 -8.97
CA ALA A 346 17.25 15.60 -8.22
C ALA A 346 17.01 15.19 -6.76
N VAL A 347 15.94 15.67 -6.11
CA VAL A 347 15.56 15.24 -4.75
C VAL A 347 15.41 13.72 -4.67
N VAL A 348 14.68 13.09 -5.60
CA VAL A 348 14.52 11.62 -5.62
C VAL A 348 15.87 10.92 -5.68
N ILE A 349 16.77 11.38 -6.55
CA ILE A 349 18.11 10.77 -6.73
C ILE A 349 18.95 10.93 -5.46
N VAL A 350 19.07 12.15 -4.92
CA VAL A 350 19.91 12.39 -3.73
C VAL A 350 19.35 11.68 -2.50
N VAL A 351 18.04 11.56 -2.37
CA VAL A 351 17.41 10.76 -1.29
C VAL A 351 17.75 9.28 -1.47
N ILE A 352 17.68 8.71 -2.67
CA ILE A 352 18.08 7.30 -2.88
C ILE A 352 19.55 7.08 -2.49
N VAL A 353 20.45 7.98 -2.89
CA VAL A 353 21.87 7.92 -2.48
C VAL A 353 21.99 7.97 -0.95
N GLN A 354 21.25 8.86 -0.29
CA GLN A 354 21.21 8.95 1.17
C GLN A 354 20.72 7.67 1.84
N LEU A 355 19.72 7.01 1.27
CA LEU A 355 19.20 5.74 1.77
C LEU A 355 20.23 4.62 1.63
N VAL A 356 21.01 4.60 0.54
CA VAL A 356 22.13 3.66 0.37
C VAL A 356 23.19 3.91 1.44
N LEU A 357 23.62 5.15 1.64
CA LEU A 357 24.61 5.49 2.67
C LEU A 357 24.09 5.17 4.08
N GLY A 358 22.81 5.40 4.36
CA GLY A 358 22.17 5.05 5.63
C GLY A 358 22.11 3.53 5.85
N ALA A 359 21.85 2.75 4.80
CA ALA A 359 21.88 1.30 4.88
C ALA A 359 23.31 0.76 5.11
N ILE A 360 24.32 1.31 4.42
CA ILE A 360 25.73 0.99 4.66
C ILE A 360 26.10 1.30 6.10
N LEU A 361 25.77 2.50 6.60
CA LEU A 361 26.05 2.88 7.98
C LEU A 361 25.40 1.91 8.98
N ARG A 362 24.14 1.54 8.78
CA ARG A 362 23.42 0.65 9.69
C ARG A 362 23.97 -0.78 9.71
N HIS A 363 24.42 -1.28 8.56
CA HIS A 363 24.86 -2.67 8.41
C HIS A 363 26.36 -2.88 8.63
N MET A 364 27.17 -1.86 8.31
CA MET A 364 28.63 -1.94 8.40
C MET A 364 29.20 -1.08 9.53
N SER A 365 28.41 -0.21 10.16
CA SER A 365 28.90 0.76 11.16
C SER A 365 30.00 1.70 10.65
N HIS A 366 30.03 1.95 9.33
CA HIS A 366 31.01 2.80 8.65
C HIS A 366 30.32 3.84 7.76
N GLY A 367 31.02 4.93 7.45
CA GLY A 367 30.52 5.95 6.52
C GLY A 367 29.62 7.03 7.14
N LEU A 368 29.67 7.22 8.46
CA LEU A 368 28.89 8.25 9.16
C LEU A 368 29.12 9.65 8.58
N LEU A 369 30.38 10.04 8.35
CA LEU A 369 30.69 11.36 7.79
C LEU A 369 30.08 11.53 6.39
N LEU A 370 30.22 10.53 5.51
CA LEU A 370 29.59 10.55 4.19
C LEU A 370 28.06 10.66 4.28
N HIS A 371 27.45 9.93 5.20
CA HIS A 371 26.01 10.01 5.45
C HIS A 371 25.58 11.41 5.90
N ILE A 372 26.31 12.05 6.82
CA ILE A 372 26.01 13.40 7.31
C ILE A 372 26.23 14.45 6.20
N THR A 373 27.36 14.39 5.49
CA THR A 373 27.66 15.33 4.40
C THR A 373 26.61 15.24 3.29
N MET A 374 26.23 14.03 2.90
CA MET A 374 25.17 13.83 1.91
C MET A 374 23.79 14.24 2.45
N ALA A 375 23.52 14.09 3.75
CA ALA A 375 22.30 14.59 4.37
C ALA A 375 22.16 16.11 4.25
N VAL A 376 23.26 16.86 4.34
CA VAL A 376 23.26 18.32 4.10
C VAL A 376 22.90 18.63 2.64
N ALA A 377 23.46 17.89 1.67
CA ALA A 377 23.11 18.06 0.27
C ALA A 377 21.62 17.74 0.01
N VAL A 378 21.09 16.67 0.60
CA VAL A 378 19.66 16.33 0.56
C VAL A 378 18.83 17.45 1.19
N ALA A 379 19.27 18.00 2.33
CA ALA A 379 18.60 19.09 3.02
C ALA A 379 18.46 20.33 2.14
N VAL A 380 19.56 20.76 1.49
CA VAL A 380 19.58 21.91 0.59
C VAL A 380 18.68 21.68 -0.63
N VAL A 381 18.89 20.58 -1.36
CA VAL A 381 18.14 20.32 -2.61
C VAL A 381 16.65 20.13 -2.32
N GLY A 382 16.30 19.42 -1.25
CA GLY A 382 14.91 19.20 -0.85
C GLY A 382 14.23 20.45 -0.31
N LEU A 383 14.94 21.32 0.42
CA LEU A 383 14.40 22.61 0.87
C LEU A 383 14.12 23.53 -0.32
N LEU A 384 15.04 23.63 -1.28
CA LEU A 384 14.82 24.41 -2.51
C LEU A 384 13.60 23.88 -3.29
N ALA A 385 13.48 22.56 -3.44
CA ALA A 385 12.33 21.94 -4.11
C ALA A 385 11.02 22.22 -3.37
N GLY A 386 11.04 22.09 -2.04
CA GLY A 386 9.89 22.30 -1.17
C GLY A 386 9.40 23.74 -1.15
N LEU A 387 10.33 24.70 -1.03
CA LEU A 387 10.04 26.13 -1.06
C LEU A 387 9.45 26.54 -2.42
N ARG A 388 10.04 26.10 -3.53
CA ARG A 388 9.51 26.42 -4.86
C ARG A 388 8.13 25.82 -5.09
N ALA A 389 7.92 24.55 -4.72
CA ALA A 389 6.61 23.91 -4.81
C ALA A 389 5.54 24.58 -3.94
N TRP A 390 5.94 25.18 -2.82
CA TRP A 390 5.06 25.89 -1.90
C TRP A 390 4.75 27.34 -2.30
N GLY A 391 5.77 28.08 -2.76
CA GLY A 391 5.70 29.52 -3.03
C GLY A 391 5.41 29.91 -4.49
N GLU A 392 6.01 29.23 -5.47
CA GLU A 392 5.98 29.66 -6.88
C GLU A 392 4.71 29.21 -7.63
N HIS A 393 3.90 28.34 -7.03
CA HIS A 393 2.73 27.73 -7.67
C HIS A 393 1.43 27.94 -6.86
N PRO A 394 1.02 29.20 -6.59
CA PRO A 394 -0.14 29.50 -5.74
C PRO A 394 -1.45 28.90 -6.26
N ASP A 395 -1.59 28.77 -7.59
CA ASP A 395 -2.79 28.20 -8.22
C ASP A 395 -2.77 26.67 -8.32
N VAL A 396 -1.82 26.01 -7.65
CA VAL A 396 -1.64 24.55 -7.68
C VAL A 396 -1.54 23.99 -6.25
N PRO A 397 -2.66 23.92 -5.48
CA PRO A 397 -2.65 23.54 -4.06
C PRO A 397 -2.02 22.18 -3.75
N ARG A 398 -2.05 21.26 -4.72
CA ARG A 398 -1.40 19.94 -4.62
C ARG A 398 0.12 20.06 -4.49
N LEU A 399 0.76 20.93 -5.27
CA LEU A 399 2.20 21.16 -5.18
C LEU A 399 2.54 21.87 -3.87
N GLN A 400 1.72 22.84 -3.46
CA GLN A 400 1.92 23.52 -2.18
C GLN A 400 1.88 22.58 -0.98
N SER A 401 0.90 21.68 -0.98
CA SER A 401 0.75 20.67 0.08
C SER A 401 1.96 19.71 0.11
N LEU A 402 2.45 19.29 -1.06
CA LEU A 402 3.60 18.41 -1.17
C LEU A 402 4.91 19.11 -0.78
N GLY A 403 5.11 20.36 -1.19
CA GLY A 403 6.26 21.17 -0.80
C GLY A 403 6.32 21.37 0.70
N ARG A 404 5.20 21.75 1.33
CA ARG A 404 5.09 21.86 2.79
C ARG A 404 5.34 20.52 3.49
N ALA A 405 4.76 19.43 2.99
CA ALA A 405 4.97 18.10 3.55
C ALA A 405 6.45 17.68 3.47
N LEU A 406 7.12 17.90 2.33
CA LEU A 406 8.53 17.58 2.15
C LEU A 406 9.39 18.33 3.18
N MET A 407 9.18 19.65 3.34
CA MET A 407 9.94 20.46 4.31
C MET A 407 9.72 19.98 5.77
N ILE A 408 8.48 19.67 6.16
CA ILE A 408 8.17 19.15 7.49
C ILE A 408 8.86 17.80 7.72
N LEU A 409 8.78 16.89 6.75
CA LEU A 409 9.40 15.57 6.82
C LEU A 409 10.92 15.67 6.91
N MET A 410 11.55 16.60 6.18
CA MET A 410 12.99 16.82 6.24
C MET A 410 13.43 17.37 7.62
N GLY A 411 12.68 18.31 8.17
CA GLY A 411 12.91 18.79 9.55
C GLY A 411 12.82 17.65 10.56
N LEU A 412 11.76 16.82 10.46
CA LEU A 412 11.60 15.63 11.30
C LEU A 412 12.78 14.65 11.11
N GLN A 413 13.23 14.41 9.88
CA GLN A 413 14.32 13.47 9.58
C GLN A 413 15.65 13.92 10.19
N ILE A 414 15.94 15.23 10.18
CA ILE A 414 17.13 15.80 10.81
C ILE A 414 17.04 15.59 12.34
N CYS A 415 15.91 15.94 12.96
CA CYS A 415 15.71 15.72 14.39
C CYS A 415 15.86 14.24 14.77
N LEU A 416 15.24 13.34 14.00
CA LEU A 416 15.37 11.89 14.21
C LEU A 416 16.80 11.38 13.98
N GLY A 417 17.54 11.98 13.03
CA GLY A 417 18.93 11.60 12.75
C GLY A 417 19.87 12.00 13.89
N LEU A 418 19.70 13.22 14.42
CA LEU A 418 20.42 13.68 15.60
C LEU A 418 20.07 12.85 16.84
N ALA A 419 18.78 12.55 17.03
CA ALA A 419 18.33 11.69 18.13
C ALA A 419 18.88 10.26 18.02
N ALA A 420 18.90 9.68 16.81
CA ALA A 420 19.49 8.36 16.57
C ALA A 420 21.00 8.35 16.79
N LEU A 421 21.72 9.41 16.37
CA LEU A 421 23.16 9.56 16.63
C LEU A 421 23.45 9.66 18.14
N TRP A 422 22.66 10.45 18.86
CA TRP A 422 22.77 10.58 20.32
C TRP A 422 22.54 9.22 21.00
N ALA A 423 21.44 8.52 20.65
CA ALA A 423 21.07 7.25 21.25
C ALA A 423 22.10 6.14 20.99
N THR A 424 22.60 6.05 19.76
CA THR A 424 23.48 4.94 19.35
C THR A 424 24.96 5.16 19.60
N GLY A 425 25.44 6.36 19.96
CA GLY A 425 26.91 6.54 19.92
C GLY A 425 27.58 7.84 20.32
N LEU A 426 26.99 8.66 21.19
CA LEU A 426 27.83 9.29 22.25
C LEU A 426 27.99 8.35 23.47
N THR A 427 27.27 7.21 23.49
CA THR A 427 27.12 6.29 24.64
C THR A 427 27.17 4.80 24.26
N ALA A 428 27.91 4.42 23.21
CA ALA A 428 28.01 3.02 22.78
C ALA A 428 28.81 2.17 23.78
N ALA A 429 28.16 1.72 24.86
CA ALA A 429 28.63 0.62 25.68
C ALA A 429 28.25 -0.71 25.00
N ALA A 430 29.18 -1.65 24.93
CA ALA A 430 28.94 -2.99 24.39
C ALA A 430 27.80 -3.68 25.15
N GLY A 431 26.68 -3.98 24.49
CA GLY A 431 25.49 -4.58 25.10
C GLY A 431 24.32 -4.77 24.14
N THR A 432 23.21 -5.32 24.66
CA THR A 432 21.94 -5.45 23.91
C THR A 432 21.42 -4.06 23.53
N PRO A 433 20.98 -3.83 22.28
CA PRO A 433 20.46 -2.52 21.86
C PRO A 433 19.35 -2.04 22.78
N ALA A 434 19.41 -0.78 23.21
CA ALA A 434 18.33 -0.22 24.02
C ALA A 434 17.07 -0.09 23.15
N VAL A 435 15.89 -0.21 23.78
CA VAL A 435 14.61 -0.06 23.08
C VAL A 435 14.52 1.30 22.37
N ALA A 436 15.06 2.35 22.99
CA ALA A 436 15.13 3.69 22.39
C ALA A 436 15.95 3.72 21.10
N ASP A 437 17.10 3.03 21.05
CA ASP A 437 17.96 2.95 19.86
C ASP A 437 17.20 2.33 18.69
N VAL A 438 16.52 1.21 18.94
CA VAL A 438 15.73 0.50 17.93
C VAL A 438 14.58 1.37 17.43
N ILE A 439 13.85 2.04 18.33
CA ILE A 439 12.74 2.91 17.96
C ILE A 439 13.24 4.10 17.14
N LEU A 440 14.24 4.85 17.62
CA LEU A 440 14.73 6.06 16.96
C LEU A 440 15.35 5.75 15.59
N THR A 441 16.18 4.71 15.50
CA THR A 441 16.78 4.30 14.22
C THR A 441 15.74 3.74 13.25
N THR A 442 14.67 3.09 13.73
CA THR A 442 13.57 2.61 12.88
C THR A 442 12.70 3.76 12.38
N LEU A 443 12.39 4.72 13.25
CA LEU A 443 11.65 5.94 12.88
C LEU A 443 12.45 6.77 11.88
N HIS A 444 13.75 6.96 12.11
CA HIS A 444 14.62 7.66 11.17
C HIS A 444 14.66 6.96 9.79
N GLN A 445 14.78 5.63 9.77
CA GLN A 445 14.74 4.86 8.52
C GLN A 445 13.38 4.95 7.83
N SER A 446 12.28 4.81 8.57
CA SER A 446 10.91 4.83 8.03
C SER A 446 10.54 6.21 7.50
N THR A 447 10.91 7.29 8.19
CA THR A 447 10.71 8.67 7.71
C THR A 447 11.53 8.94 6.44
N GLY A 448 12.74 8.38 6.32
CA GLY A 448 13.51 8.41 5.07
C GLY A 448 12.75 7.80 3.88
N ALA A 449 12.10 6.66 4.08
CA ALA A 449 11.25 6.04 3.06
C ALA A 449 10.02 6.91 2.71
N VAL A 450 9.43 7.58 3.69
CA VAL A 450 8.31 8.52 3.49
C VAL A 450 8.76 9.78 2.73
N ILE A 451 9.96 10.29 3.00
CA ILE A 451 10.57 11.38 2.22
C ILE A 451 10.74 10.97 0.76
N LEU A 452 11.24 9.76 0.49
CA LEU A 452 11.36 9.24 -0.87
C LEU A 452 9.98 9.20 -1.56
N ALA A 453 8.96 8.66 -0.88
CA ALA A 453 7.60 8.63 -1.39
C ALA A 453 7.03 10.03 -1.68
N CYS A 454 7.25 11.00 -0.78
CA CYS A 454 6.84 12.39 -0.96
C CYS A 454 7.57 13.05 -2.15
N SER A 455 8.86 12.78 -2.31
CA SER A 455 9.70 13.29 -3.41
C SER A 455 9.25 12.74 -4.77
N VAL A 456 8.91 11.43 -4.82
CA VAL A 456 8.31 10.80 -6.01
C VAL A 456 6.97 11.45 -6.35
N LEU A 457 6.10 11.71 -5.36
CA LEU A 457 4.84 12.41 -5.59
C LEU A 457 5.09 13.81 -6.15
N LEU A 458 6.01 14.58 -5.58
CA LEU A 458 6.32 15.91 -6.04
C LEU A 458 6.81 15.89 -7.50
N ALA A 459 7.74 14.99 -7.84
CA ALA A 459 8.25 14.85 -9.21
C ALA A 459 7.16 14.45 -10.22
N LEU A 460 6.26 13.53 -9.85
CA LEU A 460 5.14 13.11 -10.69
C LEU A 460 4.12 14.22 -10.89
N TRP A 461 3.75 14.92 -9.81
CA TRP A 461 2.76 16.01 -9.90
C TRP A 461 3.31 17.23 -10.61
N ASN A 462 4.60 17.58 -10.43
CA ASN A 462 5.26 18.60 -11.24
C ASN A 462 5.18 18.25 -12.73
N SER A 463 5.57 17.03 -13.10
CA SER A 463 5.50 16.57 -14.49
C SER A 463 4.08 16.52 -15.05
N ARG A 464 3.07 16.35 -14.19
CA ARG A 464 1.66 16.26 -14.57
C ARG A 464 0.97 17.62 -14.70
N LEU A 465 1.33 18.57 -13.84
CA LEU A 465 0.62 19.84 -13.66
C LEU A 465 1.36 21.03 -14.26
N LEU A 466 2.67 20.93 -14.50
CA LEU A 466 3.46 22.02 -15.04
C LEU A 466 3.91 21.72 -16.47
N ARG A 467 3.87 22.74 -17.32
CA ARG A 467 4.48 22.75 -18.66
C ARG A 467 5.29 24.02 -18.81
N ALA A 468 6.45 23.92 -19.45
CA ALA A 468 7.21 25.10 -19.85
C ALA A 468 6.46 25.82 -20.97
N ALA A 469 6.61 27.15 -21.06
CA ALA A 469 6.26 27.87 -22.27
C ALA A 469 7.11 27.30 -23.43
N ALA A 470 6.48 27.15 -24.61
CA ALA A 470 7.11 26.60 -25.80
C ALA A 470 8.19 27.54 -26.35
#